data_AF-A0A9Q9P899-F1
#
_entry.id   AF-A0A9Q9P899-F1
#
_cell.length_a   1.000
_cell.length_b   1.000
_cell.length_c   1.000
_cell.angle_alpha   90.00
_cell.angle_beta   90.00
_cell.angle_gamma   90.00
#
_symmetry.space_group_name_H-M   'P 1'
#
loop_
_entity.id
_entity.type
_entity.pdbx_description
1 polymer ?
#
loop_
_entity_poly.entity_id
_entity_poly.type
_entity_poly.pdbx_seq_one_letter_code
_entity_poly.pdbx_strand_id
1 'polypeptide(L)'
;MTNDMRPEAAAAVRSELAAIGTGRSALQRQQRRARIAISVASVAAVALTTSAAALVAAGLPGTTTTAAVGHTTTATHTGPARIDIGAAPDDAGAVIVDITCRNDVGMVQVPTVGGGASGLSCRDEGTMRVVDGRLPKDGTTTFSIEASTGTTWTATLQYATAVTSEWGVNDKGQTYGVPNASGHPDLVPGTADNGREGWVLWSEPDGGNVYESDGTTVVGHWTAGVADEVPLDQRYVDDLNGVQTATPSPGSPR
;
A
#
# COMPACT_ATOMS: atom_id res chain seq x y z
N MET A 1 -32.65 -35.78 14.40
CA MET A 1 -31.90 -36.02 13.15
C MET A 1 -30.47 -35.58 13.41
N THR A 2 -29.55 -36.52 13.46
CA THR A 2 -28.15 -36.34 13.82
C THR A 2 -27.38 -35.79 12.61
N ASN A 3 -26.74 -34.63 12.75
CA ASN A 3 -25.77 -34.11 11.77
C ASN A 3 -24.46 -34.88 11.92
N ASP A 4 -24.43 -36.14 11.50
CA ASP A 4 -23.19 -36.88 11.40
C ASP A 4 -22.43 -36.40 10.17
N MET A 5 -21.34 -35.68 10.45
CA MET A 5 -20.36 -35.26 9.46
C MET A 5 -19.85 -36.49 8.69
N ARG A 6 -19.85 -36.43 7.35
CA ARG A 6 -19.41 -37.56 6.51
C ARG A 6 -18.00 -38.02 6.96
N PRO A 7 -17.77 -39.33 7.16
CA PRO A 7 -16.55 -39.83 7.80
C PRO A 7 -15.27 -39.43 7.06
N GLU A 8 -15.34 -39.26 5.74
CA GLU A 8 -14.24 -38.79 4.91
C GLU A 8 -13.90 -37.32 5.16
N ALA A 9 -14.91 -36.48 5.38
CA ALA A 9 -14.72 -35.07 5.73
C ALA A 9 -14.14 -34.94 7.15
N ALA A 10 -14.60 -35.76 8.10
CA ALA A 10 -14.04 -35.79 9.45
C ALA A 10 -12.58 -36.29 9.45
N ALA A 11 -12.24 -37.25 8.59
CA ALA A 11 -10.87 -37.74 8.42
C ALA A 11 -9.96 -36.68 7.78
N ALA A 12 -10.44 -35.96 6.77
CA ALA A 12 -9.70 -34.86 6.15
C ALA A 12 -9.44 -33.71 7.13
N VAL A 13 -10.45 -33.33 7.93
CA VAL A 13 -10.31 -32.28 8.96
C VAL A 13 -9.33 -32.71 10.06
N ARG A 14 -9.41 -33.94 10.56
CA ARG A 14 -8.45 -34.46 11.56
C ARG A 14 -7.03 -34.57 11.01
N SER A 15 -6.89 -34.99 9.75
CA SER A 15 -5.59 -35.05 9.07
C SER A 15 -4.97 -33.67 8.89
N GLU A 16 -5.77 -32.66 8.54
CA GLU A 16 -5.27 -31.28 8.45
C GLU A 16 -4.94 -30.71 9.83
N LEU A 17 -5.79 -30.90 10.84
CA LEU A 17 -5.51 -30.46 12.22
C LEU A 17 -4.21 -31.05 12.78
N ALA A 18 -3.92 -32.32 12.49
CA ALA A 18 -2.66 -32.97 12.87
C ALA A 18 -1.45 -32.49 12.06
N ALA A 19 -1.67 -31.90 10.87
CA ALA A 19 -0.62 -31.39 10.01
C ALA A 19 -0.33 -29.89 10.22
N ILE A 20 -1.19 -29.16 10.95
CA ILE A 20 -0.95 -27.76 11.34
C ILE A 20 0.36 -27.67 12.11
N GLY A 21 1.26 -26.78 11.67
CA GLY A 21 2.60 -26.63 12.25
C GLY A 21 3.68 -27.50 11.59
N THR A 22 3.32 -28.30 10.58
CA THR A 22 4.26 -29.07 9.76
C THR A 22 4.20 -28.65 8.29
N GLY A 23 5.27 -28.87 7.53
CA GLY A 23 5.30 -28.56 6.08
C GLY A 23 4.32 -29.39 5.22
N ARG A 24 3.49 -30.24 5.82
CA ARG A 24 2.54 -31.13 5.14
C ARG A 24 1.11 -30.60 5.06
N SER A 25 0.75 -29.53 5.78
CA SER A 25 -0.61 -28.95 5.70
C SER A 25 -0.89 -28.35 4.31
N ALA A 26 -2.00 -28.77 3.69
CA ALA A 26 -2.45 -28.19 2.43
C ALA A 26 -3.02 -26.78 2.63
N LEU A 27 -3.69 -26.54 3.76
CA LEU A 27 -4.20 -25.23 4.17
C LEU A 27 -3.09 -24.20 4.31
N GLN A 28 -1.99 -24.53 4.99
CA GLN A 28 -0.84 -23.62 5.12
C GLN A 28 -0.16 -23.34 3.77
N ARG A 29 -0.11 -24.32 2.85
CA ARG A 29 0.44 -24.10 1.50
C ARG A 29 -0.46 -23.22 0.65
N GLN A 30 -1.78 -23.36 0.78
CA GLN A 30 -2.75 -22.53 0.08
C GLN A 30 -2.76 -21.10 0.64
N GLN A 31 -2.68 -20.94 1.97
CA GLN A 31 -2.53 -19.64 2.62
C GLN A 31 -1.19 -18.97 2.26
N ARG A 32 -0.07 -19.71 2.19
CA ARG A 32 1.21 -19.16 1.71
C ARG A 32 1.14 -18.70 0.26
N ARG A 33 0.45 -19.43 -0.63
CA ARG A 33 0.27 -19.01 -2.03
C ARG A 33 -0.68 -17.82 -2.16
N ALA A 34 -1.72 -17.74 -1.33
CA ALA A 34 -2.61 -16.58 -1.26
C ALA A 34 -1.90 -15.32 -0.72
N ARG A 35 -0.91 -15.49 0.18
CA ARG A 35 -0.09 -14.41 0.75
C ARG A 35 0.95 -13.80 -0.20
N ILE A 36 1.23 -14.42 -1.36
CA ILE A 36 2.24 -13.94 -2.33
C ILE A 36 1.62 -13.05 -3.41
N ALA A 37 0.29 -12.92 -3.47
CA ALA A 37 -0.40 -12.24 -4.57
C ALA A 37 -1.03 -10.88 -4.21
N ILE A 38 -0.53 -10.17 -3.17
CA ILE A 38 -1.12 -8.90 -2.75
C ILE A 38 -0.06 -7.80 -2.69
N SER A 39 0.16 -7.12 -3.82
CA SER A 39 0.75 -5.79 -3.85
C SER A 39 -0.30 -4.78 -3.39
N VAL A 40 -0.30 -4.45 -2.09
CA VAL A 40 -1.17 -3.42 -1.50
C VAL A 40 -0.54 -2.04 -1.69
N ALA A 41 -1.28 -1.15 -2.35
CA ALA A 41 -1.05 0.28 -2.24
C ALA A 41 -1.51 0.76 -0.84
N SER A 42 -0.58 1.40 -0.14
CA SER A 42 -0.80 2.37 0.96
C SER A 42 -1.22 1.82 2.32
N VAL A 43 -0.24 1.66 3.22
CA VAL A 43 -0.43 1.86 4.67
C VAL A 43 0.74 2.68 5.20
N ALA A 44 0.46 3.80 5.84
CA ALA A 44 1.39 4.42 6.76
C ALA A 44 0.71 4.61 8.13
N ALA A 45 0.65 3.50 8.87
CA ALA A 45 0.77 3.43 10.32
C ALA A 45 0.98 1.96 10.67
N VAL A 46 1.93 1.64 11.55
CA VAL A 46 1.95 0.32 12.19
C VAL A 46 0.66 0.22 13.01
N ALA A 47 -0.34 -0.41 12.41
CA ALA A 47 -1.52 -0.93 13.06
C ALA A 47 -1.96 -2.14 12.22
N LEU A 48 -1.88 -3.30 12.87
CA LEU A 48 -2.58 -4.55 12.59
C LEU A 48 -3.30 -4.63 11.23
N THR A 49 -2.73 -5.49 10.38
CA THR A 49 -3.26 -6.03 9.12
C THR A 49 -4.79 -5.95 9.00
N THR A 50 -5.31 -4.91 8.35
CA THR A 50 -6.64 -4.97 7.73
C THR A 50 -6.45 -5.47 6.31
N SER A 51 -6.88 -6.71 6.11
CA SER A 51 -6.81 -7.40 4.82
C SER A 51 -7.91 -6.85 3.91
N ALA A 52 -7.74 -5.64 3.39
CA ALA A 52 -8.53 -5.15 2.27
C ALA A 52 -7.71 -5.38 1.01
N ALA A 53 -8.14 -6.36 0.20
CA ALA A 53 -7.56 -6.57 -1.13
C ALA A 53 -7.62 -5.26 -1.92
N ALA A 54 -6.48 -4.81 -2.43
CA ALA A 54 -6.39 -3.59 -3.22
C ALA A 54 -7.27 -3.73 -4.47
N LEU A 55 -8.42 -3.06 -4.51
CA LEU A 55 -9.12 -2.81 -5.76
C LEU A 55 -8.17 -2.07 -6.70
N VAL A 56 -8.08 -2.53 -7.95
CA VAL A 56 -7.43 -1.77 -9.02
C VAL A 56 -8.30 -0.54 -9.29
N ALA A 57 -8.00 0.56 -8.58
CA ALA A 57 -8.81 1.78 -8.50
C ALA A 57 -8.84 2.62 -9.79
N ALA A 58 -8.51 2.07 -10.96
CA ALA A 58 -8.51 2.84 -12.19
C ALA A 58 -9.94 3.30 -12.55
N GLY A 59 -10.19 4.62 -12.54
CA GLY A 59 -11.46 5.21 -12.95
C GLY A 59 -12.49 5.42 -11.83
N LEU A 60 -12.16 5.13 -10.57
CA LEU A 60 -13.02 5.54 -9.45
C LEU A 60 -12.92 7.06 -9.21
N PRO A 61 -13.99 7.73 -8.74
CA PRO A 61 -13.89 9.13 -8.32
C PRO A 61 -12.85 9.31 -7.21
N GLY A 62 -12.20 10.48 -7.15
CA GLY A 62 -11.12 10.74 -6.20
C GLY A 62 -9.77 10.14 -6.56
N THR A 63 -9.67 9.38 -7.66
CA THR A 63 -8.42 8.74 -8.07
C THR A 63 -7.47 9.73 -8.72
N THR A 64 -6.18 9.55 -8.45
CA THR A 64 -5.09 10.29 -9.08
C THR A 64 -4.57 9.49 -10.26
N THR A 65 -4.62 10.08 -11.45
CA THR A 65 -3.94 9.56 -12.64
C THR A 65 -2.63 10.28 -12.82
N THR A 66 -1.56 9.53 -13.12
CA THR A 66 -0.25 10.11 -13.41
C THR A 66 0.24 9.77 -14.82
N ALA A 67 0.94 10.73 -15.43
CA ALA A 67 1.58 10.54 -16.73
C ALA A 67 3.01 11.10 -16.66
N ALA A 68 3.97 10.28 -17.07
CA ALA A 68 5.38 10.63 -17.01
C ALA A 68 5.70 11.83 -17.91
N VAL A 69 6.48 12.78 -17.38
CA VAL A 69 6.95 13.98 -18.08
C VAL A 69 8.43 14.24 -17.80
N GLY A 70 9.09 14.93 -18.72
CA GLY A 70 10.50 15.28 -18.60
C GLY A 70 11.44 14.08 -18.67
N HIS A 71 12.65 14.27 -18.14
CA HIS A 71 13.73 13.30 -18.23
C HIS A 71 13.71 12.32 -17.05
N THR A 72 14.30 11.14 -17.28
CA THR A 72 14.49 10.12 -16.26
C THR A 72 15.88 10.27 -15.63
N THR A 73 15.94 10.17 -14.30
CA THR A 73 17.18 10.15 -13.52
C THR A 73 17.35 8.78 -12.87
N THR A 74 18.51 8.14 -13.04
CA THR A 74 18.84 6.88 -12.39
C THR A 74 20.06 7.04 -11.49
N ALA A 75 19.97 6.55 -10.25
CA ALA A 75 21.06 6.60 -9.29
C ALA A 75 21.11 5.35 -8.42
N THR A 76 22.30 4.99 -7.93
CA THR A 76 22.50 3.90 -6.98
C THR A 76 23.11 4.45 -5.71
N HIS A 77 22.54 4.08 -4.57
CA HIS A 77 22.95 4.57 -3.26
C HIS A 77 22.96 3.43 -2.23
N THR A 78 23.65 3.68 -1.12
CA THR A 78 23.62 2.87 0.10
C THR A 78 23.17 3.73 1.26
N GLY A 79 22.18 3.28 2.02
CA GLY A 79 21.53 4.08 3.04
C GLY A 79 20.57 5.13 2.46
N PRO A 80 20.12 6.09 3.28
CA PRO A 80 19.23 7.16 2.83
C PRO A 80 19.94 8.13 1.90
N ALA A 81 19.23 8.64 0.89
CA ALA A 81 19.85 9.49 -0.12
C ALA A 81 18.94 10.61 -0.63
N ARG A 82 19.62 11.59 -1.22
CA ARG A 82 19.08 12.75 -1.90
C ARG A 82 19.57 12.74 -3.33
N ILE A 83 18.65 12.66 -4.28
CA ILE A 83 18.95 12.54 -5.69
C ILE A 83 18.55 13.83 -6.37
N ASP A 84 19.49 14.49 -7.03
CA ASP A 84 19.19 15.61 -7.91
C ASP A 84 18.49 15.08 -9.17
N ILE A 85 17.21 15.41 -9.31
CA ILE A 85 16.36 15.02 -10.44
C ILE A 85 16.10 16.21 -11.40
N GLY A 86 16.80 17.34 -11.19
CA GLY A 86 16.63 18.55 -11.98
C GLY A 86 15.42 19.39 -11.56
N ALA A 87 15.16 20.48 -12.30
CA ALA A 87 14.01 21.33 -12.04
C ALA A 87 12.72 20.63 -12.47
N ALA A 88 11.67 20.78 -11.66
CA ALA A 88 10.34 20.27 -11.99
C ALA A 88 9.75 21.05 -13.18
N PRO A 89 9.19 20.37 -14.19
CA PRO A 89 8.30 21.00 -15.16
C PRO A 89 7.11 21.70 -14.49
N ASP A 90 6.58 22.76 -15.11
CA ASP A 90 5.49 23.57 -14.56
C ASP A 90 4.20 22.76 -14.28
N ASP A 91 3.99 21.66 -15.00
CA ASP A 91 2.85 20.76 -14.90
C ASP A 91 3.10 19.52 -14.03
N ALA A 92 4.29 19.41 -13.42
CA ALA A 92 4.62 18.28 -12.56
C ALA A 92 3.78 18.32 -11.27
N GLY A 93 3.08 17.21 -11.00
CA GLY A 93 2.29 17.01 -9.78
C GLY A 93 2.81 15.87 -8.89
N ALA A 94 3.66 15.00 -9.42
CA ALA A 94 4.24 13.87 -8.70
C ALA A 94 5.61 13.47 -9.29
N VAL A 95 6.25 12.50 -8.65
CA VAL A 95 7.43 11.78 -9.15
C VAL A 95 7.10 10.29 -9.18
N ILE A 96 7.27 9.68 -10.34
CA ILE A 96 7.29 8.23 -10.48
C ILE A 96 8.66 7.73 -10.05
N VAL A 97 8.69 6.75 -9.16
CA VAL A 97 9.91 6.17 -8.60
C VAL A 97 9.86 4.65 -8.75
N ASP A 98 10.80 4.10 -9.52
CA ASP A 98 11.07 2.67 -9.55
C ASP A 98 12.30 2.37 -8.70
N ILE A 99 12.13 1.56 -7.66
CA ILE A 99 13.22 1.10 -6.78
C ILE A 99 13.58 -0.33 -7.14
N THR A 100 14.87 -0.63 -7.13
CA THR A 100 15.40 -1.99 -7.16
C THR A 100 16.44 -2.17 -6.07
N CYS A 101 16.20 -3.08 -5.13
CA CYS A 101 17.18 -3.47 -4.13
C CYS A 101 18.37 -4.18 -4.78
N ARG A 102 19.57 -3.90 -4.27
CA ARG A 102 20.84 -4.48 -4.72
C ARG A 102 21.48 -5.39 -3.68
N ASN A 103 20.90 -5.44 -2.48
CA ASN A 103 21.23 -6.39 -1.43
C ASN A 103 19.98 -6.75 -0.63
N ASP A 104 20.06 -7.83 0.15
CA ASP A 104 18.91 -8.41 0.84
C ASP A 104 18.82 -7.94 2.30
N VAL A 105 19.03 -6.64 2.55
CA VAL A 105 19.03 -6.07 3.91
C VAL A 105 18.25 -4.77 4.00
N GLY A 106 17.48 -4.63 5.08
CA GLY A 106 16.78 -3.40 5.45
C GLY A 106 15.63 -3.02 4.51
N MET A 107 15.20 -1.77 4.64
CA MET A 107 14.00 -1.22 4.02
C MET A 107 14.33 0.06 3.24
N VAL A 108 13.55 0.32 2.19
CA VAL A 108 13.55 1.58 1.43
C VAL A 108 12.15 2.19 1.50
N GLN A 109 12.06 3.50 1.71
CA GLN A 109 10.80 4.24 1.76
C GLN A 109 10.83 5.46 0.83
N VAL A 110 9.74 5.62 0.08
CA VAL A 110 9.51 6.74 -0.83
C VAL A 110 8.34 7.56 -0.30
N PRO A 111 8.56 8.85 0.05
CA PRO A 111 7.47 9.72 0.49
C PRO A 111 6.44 9.95 -0.63
N THR A 112 5.14 9.86 -0.31
CA THR A 112 4.05 10.00 -1.28
C THR A 112 3.26 11.31 -1.11
N VAL A 113 2.51 11.67 -2.14
CA VAL A 113 1.52 12.76 -2.10
C VAL A 113 0.48 12.41 -1.02
N GLY A 114 0.20 13.34 -0.10
CA GLY A 114 -0.69 13.11 1.05
C GLY A 114 0.02 12.84 2.39
N GLY A 115 1.36 12.76 2.41
CA GLY A 115 2.13 12.75 3.66
C GLY A 115 2.47 11.36 4.22
N GLY A 116 2.12 10.29 3.50
CA GLY A 116 2.56 8.93 3.78
C GLY A 116 3.89 8.56 3.10
N ALA A 117 4.18 7.26 3.07
CA ALA A 117 5.29 6.69 2.32
C ALA A 117 4.94 5.28 1.80
N SER A 118 5.50 4.92 0.64
CA SER A 118 5.51 3.55 0.14
C SER A 118 6.83 2.89 0.55
N GLY A 119 6.75 1.68 1.12
CA GLY A 119 7.91 0.95 1.63
C GLY A 119 8.18 -0.35 0.87
N LEU A 120 9.46 -0.70 0.77
CA LEU A 120 9.95 -1.95 0.19
C LEU A 120 10.91 -2.63 1.19
N SER A 121 10.61 -3.87 1.56
CA SER A 121 11.56 -4.76 2.26
C SER A 121 12.48 -5.40 1.24
N CYS A 122 13.77 -5.05 1.27
CA CYS A 122 14.74 -5.62 0.35
C CYS A 122 15.02 -7.11 0.61
N ARG A 123 14.51 -7.70 1.71
CA ARG A 123 14.67 -9.12 2.03
C ARG A 123 13.71 -10.02 1.26
N ASP A 124 12.53 -9.50 0.92
CA ASP A 124 11.43 -10.29 0.34
C ASP A 124 11.19 -9.93 -1.11
N GLU A 125 11.19 -8.61 -1.39
CA GLU A 125 10.89 -8.04 -2.68
C GLU A 125 12.08 -7.24 -3.19
N GLY A 126 12.50 -7.55 -4.42
CA GLY A 126 13.64 -6.88 -5.04
C GLY A 126 13.31 -5.54 -5.69
N THR A 127 12.03 -5.21 -5.88
CA THR A 127 11.60 -4.05 -6.68
C THR A 127 10.26 -3.47 -6.22
N MET A 128 10.10 -2.15 -6.31
CA MET A 128 8.84 -1.44 -6.05
C MET A 128 8.66 -0.33 -7.09
N ARG A 129 7.42 -0.05 -7.49
CA ARG A 129 7.04 1.13 -8.27
C ARG A 129 6.10 2.00 -7.46
N VAL A 130 6.42 3.29 -7.37
CA VAL A 130 5.62 4.34 -6.73
C VAL A 130 5.24 5.33 -7.81
N VAL A 131 3.94 5.63 -7.95
CA VAL A 131 3.43 6.48 -9.04
C VAL A 131 3.10 7.90 -8.58
N ASP A 132 3.07 8.12 -7.27
CA ASP A 132 2.63 9.33 -6.58
C ASP A 132 3.70 9.83 -5.58
N GLY A 133 4.98 9.69 -5.93
CA GLY A 133 6.08 10.23 -5.12
C GLY A 133 5.95 11.75 -4.96
N ARG A 134 6.17 12.24 -3.74
CA ARG A 134 6.00 13.67 -3.43
C ARG A 134 7.08 14.51 -4.12
N LEU A 135 6.67 15.60 -4.78
CA LEU A 135 7.61 16.56 -5.37
C LEU A 135 8.65 17.07 -4.35
N PRO A 136 9.88 17.39 -4.79
CA PRO A 136 10.84 18.11 -3.96
C PRO A 136 10.22 19.38 -3.34
N LYS A 137 10.49 19.62 -2.05
CA LYS A 137 9.97 20.81 -1.35
C LYS A 137 10.65 22.09 -1.87
N ASP A 138 9.92 23.21 -1.74
CA ASP A 138 10.45 24.57 -1.91
C ASP A 138 11.14 24.83 -3.26
N GLY A 139 10.69 24.17 -4.34
CA GLY A 139 11.27 24.32 -5.68
C GLY A 139 12.69 23.79 -5.81
N THR A 140 13.15 22.97 -4.87
CA THR A 140 14.45 22.29 -4.96
C THR A 140 14.43 21.24 -6.07
N THR A 141 15.61 20.82 -6.51
CA THR A 141 15.76 19.79 -7.55
C THR A 141 15.97 18.40 -6.96
N THR A 142 15.95 18.27 -5.63
CA THR A 142 16.45 17.08 -4.94
C THR A 142 15.31 16.26 -4.34
N PHE A 143 15.18 15.02 -4.79
CA PHE A 143 14.24 14.04 -4.26
C PHE A 143 14.86 13.23 -3.13
N SER A 144 14.14 13.01 -2.04
CA SER A 144 14.62 12.25 -0.88
C SER A 144 14.05 10.84 -0.88
N ILE A 145 14.92 9.84 -0.79
CA ILE A 145 14.56 8.45 -0.53
C ILE A 145 15.13 8.08 0.84
N GLU A 146 14.25 7.56 1.70
CA GLU A 146 14.60 7.10 3.03
C GLU A 146 14.97 5.62 2.96
N ALA A 147 15.96 5.20 3.74
CA ALA A 147 16.35 3.79 3.75
C ALA A 147 17.07 3.43 5.04
N SER A 148 17.12 2.14 5.36
CA SER A 148 17.94 1.63 6.45
C SER A 148 19.43 1.78 6.13
N THR A 149 20.25 1.98 7.16
CA THR A 149 21.72 2.05 6.98
C THR A 149 22.24 0.76 6.36
N GLY A 150 23.07 0.86 5.31
CA GLY A 150 23.65 -0.32 4.66
C GLY A 150 22.78 -0.99 3.59
N THR A 151 21.51 -0.61 3.46
CA THR A 151 20.65 -1.04 2.35
C THR A 151 21.12 -0.39 1.06
N THR A 152 21.43 -1.20 0.04
CA THR A 152 21.88 -0.71 -1.27
C THR A 152 20.76 -0.86 -2.27
N TRP A 153 20.46 0.20 -3.01
CA TRP A 153 19.33 0.26 -3.92
C TRP A 153 19.65 1.15 -5.12
N THR A 154 19.00 0.86 -6.24
CA THR A 154 18.96 1.71 -7.43
C THR A 154 17.57 2.30 -7.56
N ALA A 155 17.47 3.60 -7.80
CA ALA A 155 16.22 4.26 -8.14
C ALA A 155 16.25 4.79 -9.57
N THR A 156 15.12 4.71 -10.24
CA THR A 156 14.83 5.42 -11.49
C THR A 156 13.66 6.36 -11.22
N LEU A 157 13.88 7.65 -11.38
CA LEU A 157 12.93 8.71 -11.05
C LEU A 157 12.55 9.48 -12.30
N GLN A 158 11.28 9.86 -12.40
CA GLN A 158 10.80 10.73 -13.46
C GLN A 158 9.65 11.60 -12.93
N TYR A 159 9.62 12.88 -13.30
CA TYR A 159 8.47 13.72 -13.00
C TYR A 159 7.21 13.17 -13.69
N ALA A 160 6.05 13.46 -13.11
CA ALA A 160 4.77 13.11 -13.69
C ALA A 160 3.76 14.23 -13.47
N THR A 161 2.87 14.44 -14.43
CA THR A 161 1.62 15.16 -14.15
C THR A 161 0.82 14.31 -13.18
N ALA A 162 0.11 14.94 -12.25
CA ALA A 162 -0.83 14.25 -11.38
C ALA A 162 -2.17 14.97 -11.42
N VAL A 163 -3.22 14.27 -11.85
CA VAL A 163 -4.57 14.80 -11.91
C VAL A 163 -5.45 13.92 -11.04
N THR A 164 -5.92 14.48 -9.93
CA THR A 164 -6.90 13.85 -9.05
C THR A 164 -8.29 14.25 -9.50
N SER A 165 -9.13 13.26 -9.81
CA SER A 165 -10.55 13.50 -10.08
C SER A 165 -11.27 13.94 -8.80
N GLU A 166 -12.35 14.69 -8.94
CA GLU A 166 -13.23 14.97 -7.81
C GLU A 166 -13.87 13.67 -7.29
N TRP A 167 -14.27 13.67 -6.02
CA TRP A 167 -15.16 12.63 -5.52
C TRP A 167 -16.53 12.74 -6.19
N GLY A 168 -17.18 11.59 -6.35
CA GLY A 168 -18.58 11.57 -6.75
C GLY A 168 -19.44 12.07 -5.60
N VAL A 169 -20.62 12.61 -5.92
CA VAL A 169 -21.64 12.96 -4.93
C VAL A 169 -22.91 12.23 -5.32
N ASN A 170 -23.50 11.50 -4.37
CA ASN A 170 -24.74 10.78 -4.59
C ASN A 170 -25.99 11.66 -4.33
N ASP A 171 -27.18 11.14 -4.60
CA ASP A 171 -28.45 11.87 -4.43
C ASP A 171 -28.74 12.30 -2.98
N LYS A 172 -28.02 11.74 -2.00
CA LYS A 172 -28.10 12.13 -0.59
C LYS A 172 -27.10 13.23 -0.21
N GLY A 173 -26.29 13.67 -1.16
CA GLY A 173 -25.21 14.62 -0.93
C GLY A 173 -23.97 14.01 -0.27
N GLN A 174 -23.87 12.69 -0.19
CA GLN A 174 -22.67 12.03 0.36
C GLN A 174 -21.59 11.95 -0.73
N THR A 175 -20.35 12.21 -0.33
CA THR A 175 -19.17 12.03 -1.17
C THR A 175 -18.76 10.57 -1.23
N TYR A 176 -18.42 10.07 -2.41
CA TYR A 176 -17.89 8.71 -2.59
C TYR A 176 -16.68 8.72 -3.53
N GLY A 177 -15.67 7.93 -3.18
CA GLY A 177 -14.45 7.84 -3.98
C GLY A 177 -13.25 7.32 -3.20
N VAL A 178 -12.07 7.39 -3.82
CA VAL A 178 -10.82 6.98 -3.19
C VAL A 178 -10.29 8.12 -2.32
N PRO A 179 -9.87 7.86 -1.07
CA PRO A 179 -9.16 8.84 -0.24
C PRO A 179 -7.96 9.44 -0.98
N ASN A 180 -7.76 10.75 -0.84
CA ASN A 180 -6.69 11.46 -1.54
C ASN A 180 -6.17 12.64 -0.68
N ALA A 181 -5.35 13.51 -1.27
CA ALA A 181 -4.76 14.64 -0.56
C ALA A 181 -5.78 15.62 0.04
N SER A 182 -7.03 15.59 -0.43
CA SER A 182 -8.14 16.39 0.11
C SER A 182 -8.81 15.76 1.34
N GLY A 183 -8.44 14.52 1.71
CA GLY A 183 -8.96 13.80 2.86
C GLY A 183 -9.65 12.49 2.48
N HIS A 184 -10.78 12.21 3.14
CA HIS A 184 -11.56 10.99 2.97
C HIS A 184 -12.98 11.36 2.56
N PRO A 185 -13.57 10.68 1.56
CA PRO A 185 -14.99 10.79 1.29
C PRO A 185 -15.82 10.09 2.35
N ASP A 186 -17.13 10.37 2.38
CA ASP A 186 -18.07 9.69 3.30
C ASP A 186 -18.12 8.19 3.04
N LEU A 187 -18.02 7.81 1.76
CA LEU A 187 -18.07 6.45 1.25
C LEU A 187 -16.76 6.09 0.54
N VAL A 188 -16.05 5.08 1.05
CA VAL A 188 -14.79 4.58 0.47
C VAL A 188 -14.99 3.20 -0.16
N PRO A 189 -14.16 2.79 -1.14
CA PRO A 189 -14.28 1.47 -1.75
C PRO A 189 -14.13 0.36 -0.71
N GLY A 190 -14.97 -0.65 -0.79
CA GLY A 190 -14.92 -1.81 0.08
C GLY A 190 -15.40 -3.06 -0.64
N THR A 191 -15.07 -4.21 -0.07
CA THR A 191 -15.46 -5.52 -0.59
C THR A 191 -16.23 -6.25 0.50
N ALA A 192 -17.44 -6.70 0.17
CA ALA A 192 -18.25 -7.50 1.07
C ALA A 192 -17.69 -8.92 1.21
N ASP A 193 -18.08 -9.61 2.29
CA ASP A 193 -17.68 -11.00 2.58
C ASP A 193 -18.12 -11.97 1.47
N ASN A 194 -19.12 -11.59 0.67
CA ASN A 194 -19.59 -12.32 -0.51
C ASN A 194 -18.76 -12.04 -1.78
N GLY A 195 -17.68 -11.26 -1.68
CA GLY A 195 -16.78 -10.89 -2.77
C GLY A 195 -17.29 -9.76 -3.67
N ARG A 196 -18.45 -9.16 -3.38
CA ARG A 196 -18.96 -8.02 -4.16
C ARG A 196 -18.27 -6.73 -3.73
N GLU A 197 -17.81 -5.98 -4.72
CA GLU A 197 -17.26 -4.64 -4.54
C GLU A 197 -18.39 -3.62 -4.41
N GLY A 198 -18.15 -2.58 -3.61
CA GLY A 198 -19.06 -1.47 -3.41
C GLY A 198 -18.44 -0.41 -2.51
N TRP A 199 -19.25 0.23 -1.68
CA TRP A 199 -18.87 1.39 -0.89
C TRP A 199 -19.19 1.18 0.58
N VAL A 200 -18.25 1.49 1.48
CA VAL A 200 -18.44 1.42 2.93
C VAL A 200 -18.34 2.82 3.52
N LEU A 201 -19.10 3.05 4.59
CA LEU A 201 -19.00 4.31 5.32
C LEU A 201 -17.64 4.41 5.99
N TRP A 202 -16.91 5.48 5.72
CA TRP A 202 -15.63 5.76 6.36
C TRP A 202 -15.74 5.81 7.89
N SER A 203 -16.88 6.26 8.40
CA SER A 203 -17.18 6.32 9.84
C SER A 203 -17.45 4.97 10.50
N GLU A 204 -17.53 3.87 9.73
CA GLU A 204 -17.84 2.53 10.23
C GLU A 204 -16.68 1.55 9.97
N PRO A 205 -15.52 1.72 10.62
CA PRO A 205 -14.32 0.92 10.35
C PRO A 205 -14.38 -0.52 10.91
N ASP A 206 -15.36 -0.82 11.78
CA ASP A 206 -15.44 -2.09 12.51
C ASP A 206 -16.34 -3.14 11.83
N GLY A 207 -16.66 -2.94 10.55
CA GLY A 207 -17.58 -3.78 9.80
C GLY A 207 -18.95 -3.12 9.63
N GLY A 208 -19.67 -3.54 8.59
CA GLY A 208 -20.97 -2.95 8.26
C GLY A 208 -21.47 -3.32 6.88
N ASN A 209 -22.41 -2.52 6.39
CA ASN A 209 -22.95 -2.72 5.05
C ASN A 209 -21.97 -2.23 3.98
N VAL A 210 -21.97 -2.93 2.85
CA VAL A 210 -21.37 -2.48 1.61
C VAL A 210 -22.50 -2.04 0.70
N TYR A 211 -22.42 -0.82 0.19
CA TYR A 211 -23.45 -0.15 -0.59
C TYR A 211 -23.08 -0.05 -2.08
N GLU A 212 -24.05 0.22 -2.94
CA GLU A 212 -23.79 0.86 -4.24
C GLU A 212 -23.39 2.33 -4.04
N SER A 213 -22.99 3.02 -5.11
CA SER A 213 -22.57 4.43 -5.03
C SER A 213 -23.68 5.38 -4.56
N ASP A 214 -24.94 4.91 -4.57
CA ASP A 214 -26.11 5.65 -4.06
C ASP A 214 -26.10 5.81 -2.53
N GLY A 215 -25.25 5.07 -1.81
CA GLY A 215 -25.20 5.07 -0.34
C GLY A 215 -26.48 4.52 0.32
N THR A 216 -27.31 3.77 -0.39
CA THR A 216 -28.55 3.18 0.14
C THR A 216 -28.74 1.71 -0.21
N THR A 217 -28.37 1.31 -1.42
CA THR A 217 -28.58 -0.05 -1.90
C THR A 217 -27.50 -0.96 -1.35
N VAL A 218 -27.85 -1.86 -0.44
CA VAL A 218 -26.89 -2.79 0.18
C VAL A 218 -26.57 -3.93 -0.80
N VAL A 219 -25.29 -4.07 -1.16
CA VAL A 219 -24.76 -5.14 -2.02
C VAL A 219 -24.19 -6.32 -1.23
N GLY A 220 -23.87 -6.10 0.04
CA GLY A 220 -23.38 -7.12 0.95
C GLY A 220 -23.05 -6.55 2.32
N HIS A 221 -22.43 -7.37 3.16
CA HIS A 221 -21.91 -6.99 4.45
C HIS A 221 -20.41 -7.34 4.48
N TRP A 222 -19.61 -6.53 5.16
CA TRP A 222 -18.22 -6.83 5.42
C TRP A 222 -18.01 -6.97 6.91
N THR A 223 -17.32 -8.03 7.31
CA THR A 223 -16.94 -8.23 8.71
C THR A 223 -15.51 -7.75 8.87
N ALA A 224 -15.26 -6.80 9.78
CA ALA A 224 -13.89 -6.44 10.12
C ALA A 224 -13.20 -7.70 10.66
N GLY A 225 -12.17 -8.16 9.94
CA GLY A 225 -11.34 -9.24 10.44
C GLY A 225 -10.63 -8.78 11.70
N VAL A 226 -10.92 -9.41 12.84
CA VAL A 226 -9.94 -9.47 13.92
C VAL A 226 -8.77 -10.26 13.35
N ALA A 227 -7.68 -9.56 13.00
CA ALA A 227 -6.44 -10.24 12.74
C ALA A 227 -6.12 -11.04 14.01
N ASP A 228 -6.20 -12.37 13.95
CA ASP A 228 -5.53 -13.22 14.93
C ASP A 228 -4.14 -12.65 15.10
N GLU A 229 -3.78 -12.28 16.33
CA GLU A 229 -2.57 -11.56 16.73
C GLU A 229 -1.37 -12.09 15.91
N VAL A 230 -1.14 -11.50 14.73
CA VAL A 230 -0.09 -11.96 13.83
C VAL A 230 1.17 -11.57 14.55
N PRO A 231 2.03 -12.52 14.96
CA PRO A 231 3.27 -12.15 15.60
C PRO A 231 4.01 -11.24 14.62
N LEU A 232 4.11 -9.94 14.95
CA LEU A 232 4.92 -9.02 14.17
C LEU A 232 6.33 -9.59 14.23
N ASP A 233 6.86 -10.02 13.09
CA ASP A 233 8.24 -10.49 13.04
C ASP A 233 9.13 -9.28 13.35
N GLN A 234 9.75 -9.34 14.53
CA GLN A 234 10.52 -8.26 15.12
C GLN A 234 11.57 -7.72 14.15
N ARG A 235 12.06 -8.54 13.21
CA ARG A 235 13.03 -8.12 12.21
C ARG A 235 12.50 -7.05 11.26
N TYR A 236 11.21 -7.09 10.89
CA TYR A 236 10.60 -6.02 10.09
C TYR A 236 10.40 -4.74 10.91
N VAL A 237 10.07 -4.89 12.20
CA VAL A 237 9.97 -3.75 13.12
C VAL A 237 11.33 -3.09 13.26
N ASP A 238 12.39 -3.89 13.44
CA ASP A 238 13.76 -3.40 13.56
C ASP A 238 14.25 -2.74 12.26
N ASP A 239 13.97 -3.33 11.09
CA ASP A 239 14.33 -2.76 9.79
C ASP A 239 13.58 -1.44 9.52
N LEU A 240 12.29 -1.36 9.86
CA LEU A 240 11.48 -0.14 9.79
C LEU A 240 12.03 0.95 10.73
N ASN A 241 12.34 0.59 11.97
CA ASN A 241 12.96 1.50 12.94
C ASN A 241 14.37 1.93 12.52
N GLY A 242 15.02 1.14 11.65
CA GLY A 242 16.31 1.45 11.07
C GLY A 242 16.26 2.44 9.90
N VAL A 243 15.08 2.75 9.35
CA VAL A 243 14.92 3.72 8.26
C VAL A 243 15.26 5.12 8.76
N GLN A 244 16.06 5.83 7.96
CA GLN A 244 16.48 7.19 8.26
C GLN A 244 16.12 8.13 7.12
N THR A 245 15.81 9.38 7.45
CA THR A 245 15.73 10.45 6.46
C THR A 245 17.13 10.94 6.12
N ALA A 246 17.42 11.19 4.85
CA ALA A 246 18.69 11.76 4.43
C ALA A 246 18.90 13.13 5.08
N THR A 247 20.08 13.42 5.62
CA THR A 247 20.41 14.73 6.23
C THR A 247 20.63 15.81 5.17
N PRO A 248 20.26 17.09 5.41
CA PRO A 248 20.62 18.17 4.50
C PRO A 248 22.11 18.33 4.34
N SER A 249 22.57 18.49 3.09
CA SER A 249 23.92 19.01 2.85
C SER A 249 24.03 20.35 3.58
N PRO A 250 25.07 20.55 4.40
CA PRO A 250 25.32 21.85 5.00
C PRO A 250 25.46 22.86 3.87
N GLY A 251 24.56 23.85 3.85
CA GLY A 251 24.63 24.92 2.87
C GLY A 251 25.98 25.60 2.94
N SER A 252 26.64 25.80 1.79
CA SER A 252 27.84 26.63 1.74
C SER A 252 27.49 27.99 2.36
N PRO A 253 28.27 28.48 3.33
CA PRO A 253 28.08 29.84 3.83
C PRO A 253 28.25 30.80 2.65
N ARG A 254 27.25 31.68 2.46
CA ARG A 254 27.36 32.84 1.58
C ARG A 254 28.40 33.82 2.12
#